data_AF-A0A8E2JV97-F1
#
_entry.id   AF-A0A8E2JV97-F1
#
_cell.length_a   1.000
_cell.length_b   1.000
_cell.length_c   1.000
_cell.angle_alpha   90.00
_cell.angle_beta   90.00
_cell.angle_gamma   90.00
#
_symmetry.space_group_name_H-M   'P 1'
#
loop_
_entity.id
_entity.type
_entity.pdbx_description
1 polymer ?
#
loop_
_entity_poly.entity_id
_entity_poly.type
_entity_poly.pdbx_seq_one_letter_code
_entity_poly.pdbx_strand_id
1 'polypeptide(L)'
;MSAEDLGRRLLREVEEDGLDQILCSLKAFNYAGVPSYFGIQALDGLLSFHGQAGIAQAPAGRPLLNTSARNAIPKRPFVEITSAGPGQGKTHLLYYMTALAVLPRTHQGVMLHGKGSAVVVLDTDCRFDVQRLAEVMYHYVISQLGPSFSLSQPADGVQSPAARKSKIIYDLVQPSLSHVHMFRPRSHASLLSTISSLPTYLFHSTSHASINRPLHSVILDSVNAFFWQIRADESTARLSNSRVLSTNEVYAGLAQQLADASRTFSCAIVTTSWSLSSYSQTIQGVQSMRPSLPPSWPLTSTLRFGVRRVPIPPFPPATSIENALAEKRRGASALNTGTFEACKLGSESGEPFYFTITKAGVNMEVVREII
;
A
#
# COMPACT_ATOMS: atom_id res chain seq x y z
N MET A 1 31.10 -19.58 -45.17
CA MET A 1 30.15 -19.38 -44.06
C MET A 1 28.84 -19.98 -44.53
N SER A 2 28.40 -21.09 -43.94
CA SER A 2 27.21 -21.80 -44.44
C SER A 2 25.93 -21.08 -44.00
N ALA A 3 24.82 -21.27 -44.73
CA ALA A 3 23.51 -20.73 -44.34
C ALA A 3 23.07 -21.23 -42.95
N GLU A 4 23.53 -22.42 -42.54
CA GLU A 4 23.29 -22.99 -41.21
C GLU A 4 24.01 -22.22 -40.10
N ASP A 5 25.26 -21.79 -40.35
CA ASP A 5 26.04 -21.00 -39.40
C ASP A 5 25.44 -19.60 -39.19
N LEU A 6 24.89 -19.01 -40.26
CA LEU A 6 24.17 -17.74 -40.20
C LEU A 6 22.84 -17.88 -39.43
N GLY A 7 22.09 -18.96 -39.67
CA GLY A 7 20.85 -19.26 -38.96
C GLY A 7 21.05 -19.45 -37.44
N ARG A 8 22.10 -20.18 -37.03
CA ARG A 8 22.45 -20.36 -35.61
C ARG A 8 22.91 -19.06 -34.94
N ARG A 9 23.51 -18.13 -35.69
CA ARG A 9 23.93 -16.82 -35.18
C ARG A 9 22.73 -15.90 -34.96
N LEU A 10 21.83 -15.82 -35.95
CA LEU A 10 20.61 -15.02 -35.86
C LEU A 10 19.69 -15.53 -34.74
N LEU A 11 19.57 -16.85 -34.54
CA LEU A 11 18.81 -17.43 -33.42
C LEU A 11 19.43 -17.16 -32.04
N ARG A 12 20.74 -16.86 -31.96
CA ARG A 12 21.40 -16.42 -30.70
C ARG A 12 21.24 -14.92 -30.45
N GLU A 13 20.92 -14.14 -31.48
CA GLU A 13 20.69 -12.70 -31.38
C GLU A 13 19.23 -12.34 -31.08
N VAL A 14 18.30 -13.30 -31.22
CA VAL A 14 16.92 -13.16 -30.77
C VAL A 14 16.86 -13.47 -29.28
N GLU A 15 16.84 -12.43 -28.46
CA GLU A 15 16.50 -12.52 -27.04
C GLU A 15 14.99 -12.82 -26.96
N GLU A 16 14.63 -14.05 -26.58
CA GLU A 16 13.25 -14.45 -26.35
C GLU A 16 12.75 -13.81 -25.05
N ASP A 17 12.36 -12.53 -25.13
CA ASP A 17 11.71 -11.85 -24.02
C ASP A 17 10.29 -12.41 -23.84
N GLY A 18 10.01 -12.90 -22.62
CA GLY A 18 8.65 -13.28 -22.24
C GLY A 18 7.70 -12.10 -22.37
N LEU A 19 6.45 -12.35 -22.76
CA LEU A 19 5.42 -11.29 -22.87
C LEU A 19 5.26 -10.51 -21.56
N ASP A 20 5.46 -11.16 -20.41
CA ASP A 20 5.49 -10.55 -19.08
C ASP A 20 6.63 -9.54 -18.90
N GLN A 21 7.81 -9.82 -19.45
CA GLN A 21 8.96 -8.92 -19.45
C GLN A 21 8.70 -7.72 -20.38
N ILE A 22 8.15 -7.96 -21.56
CA ILE A 22 7.75 -6.91 -22.50
C ILE A 22 6.67 -6.00 -21.88
N LEU A 23 5.66 -6.56 -21.21
CA LEU A 23 4.63 -5.80 -20.51
C LEU A 23 5.18 -5.04 -19.29
N CYS A 24 6.16 -5.61 -18.58
CA CYS A 24 6.86 -4.90 -17.50
C CYS A 24 7.68 -3.73 -18.03
N SER A 25 8.41 -3.91 -19.13
CA SER A 25 9.20 -2.88 -19.81
C SER A 25 8.31 -1.78 -20.39
N LEU A 26 7.18 -2.13 -21.01
CA LEU A 26 6.18 -1.16 -21.51
C LEU A 26 5.50 -0.39 -20.37
N LYS A 27 5.21 -1.05 -19.24
CA LYS A 27 4.75 -0.35 -18.03
C LYS A 27 5.84 0.64 -17.60
N ALA A 28 7.08 0.20 -17.41
CA ALA A 28 8.19 1.08 -17.01
C ALA A 28 8.39 2.27 -17.98
N PHE A 29 8.24 2.04 -19.29
CA PHE A 29 8.32 3.09 -20.31
C PHE A 29 7.18 4.12 -20.22
N ASN A 30 5.95 3.66 -19.96
CA ASN A 30 4.78 4.53 -19.71
C ASN A 30 4.82 5.24 -18.32
N TYR A 31 5.81 4.92 -17.49
CA TYR A 31 6.10 5.55 -16.20
C TYR A 31 7.50 6.18 -16.22
N ALA A 32 7.86 6.91 -17.29
CA ALA A 32 9.11 7.65 -17.38
C ALA A 32 9.33 8.54 -16.13
N GLY A 33 10.20 8.10 -15.21
CA GLY A 33 10.45 8.72 -13.91
C GLY A 33 10.94 7.69 -12.87
N VAL A 34 11.32 8.17 -11.67
CA VAL A 34 11.60 7.27 -10.53
C VAL A 34 10.38 6.37 -10.31
N PRO A 35 10.54 5.03 -10.20
CA PRO A 35 9.42 4.12 -10.07
C PRO A 35 8.62 4.42 -8.80
N SER A 36 7.50 5.11 -8.96
CA SER A 36 6.51 5.33 -7.91
C SER A 36 5.50 4.19 -7.99
N TYR A 37 5.56 3.26 -7.03
CA TYR A 37 4.63 2.14 -6.94
C TYR A 37 3.27 2.64 -6.42
N PHE A 38 3.27 3.24 -5.24
CA PHE A 38 2.05 3.62 -4.51
C PHE A 38 1.60 5.05 -4.75
N GLY A 39 2.42 5.91 -5.37
CA GLY A 39 2.11 7.34 -5.53
C GLY A 39 2.36 8.15 -4.26
N ILE A 40 3.04 7.55 -3.27
CA ILE A 40 3.37 8.17 -1.99
C ILE A 40 4.89 8.26 -1.96
N GLN A 41 5.43 9.45 -2.23
CA GLN A 41 6.88 9.65 -2.38
C GLN A 41 7.69 9.10 -1.20
N ALA A 42 7.21 9.30 0.02
CA ALA A 42 7.88 8.78 1.21
C ALA A 42 7.90 7.24 1.25
N LEU A 43 6.77 6.60 0.97
CA LEU A 43 6.69 5.13 0.95
C LEU A 43 7.47 4.53 -0.23
N ASP A 44 7.37 5.15 -1.40
CA ASP A 44 8.11 4.74 -2.61
C ASP A 44 9.62 4.90 -2.40
N GLY A 45 10.05 5.94 -1.67
CA GLY A 45 11.42 6.11 -1.21
C GLY A 45 11.91 4.97 -0.33
N LEU A 46 11.09 4.50 0.63
CA LEU A 46 11.44 3.34 1.47
C LEU A 46 11.60 2.04 0.67
N LEU A 47 10.90 1.90 -0.46
CA LEU A 47 11.00 0.73 -1.35
C LEU A 47 12.26 0.75 -2.22
N SER A 48 12.67 1.93 -2.71
CA SER A 48 13.84 2.06 -3.59
C SER A 48 15.15 1.68 -2.89
N PHE A 49 15.27 1.94 -1.58
CA PHE A 49 16.40 1.49 -0.76
C PHE A 49 16.55 -0.04 -0.70
N HIS A 50 15.45 -0.80 -0.82
CA HIS A 50 15.50 -2.26 -0.77
C HIS A 50 16.01 -2.88 -2.08
N GLY A 51 15.82 -2.19 -3.22
CA GLY A 51 16.36 -2.62 -4.52
C GLY A 51 17.87 -2.45 -4.67
N GLN A 52 18.49 -1.58 -3.86
CA GLN A 52 19.93 -1.27 -3.92
C GLN A 52 20.79 -2.02 -2.89
N ALA A 53 20.20 -2.71 -1.90
CA ALA A 53 20.93 -3.41 -0.84
C ALA A 53 21.76 -4.63 -1.32
N GLY A 54 21.74 -4.95 -2.61
CA GLY A 54 22.64 -5.94 -3.25
C GLY A 54 23.93 -5.35 -3.83
N ILE A 55 24.15 -4.03 -3.78
CA ILE A 55 25.36 -3.39 -4.29
C ILE A 55 26.26 -3.04 -3.11
N ALA A 56 26.98 -4.03 -2.58
CA ALA A 56 28.16 -3.75 -1.79
C ALA A 56 29.11 -2.90 -2.63
N GLN A 57 29.53 -1.75 -2.09
CA GLN A 57 30.47 -0.83 -2.71
C GLN A 57 31.76 -1.58 -3.08
N ALA A 58 31.97 -1.81 -4.37
CA ALA A 58 33.29 -2.13 -4.88
C ALA A 58 34.11 -0.83 -4.91
N PRO A 59 35.39 -0.86 -4.50
CA PRO A 59 36.24 0.33 -4.50
C PRO A 59 36.39 0.90 -5.91
N ALA A 60 36.48 2.23 -5.98
CA ALA A 60 36.44 3.02 -7.19
C ALA A 60 37.44 2.54 -8.26
N GLY A 61 36.96 2.37 -9.49
CA GLY A 61 37.81 2.29 -10.68
C GLY A 61 37.73 1.00 -11.49
N ARG A 62 36.54 0.59 -11.94
CA ARG A 62 36.35 -0.18 -13.19
C ARG A 62 34.86 -0.28 -13.55
N PRO A 63 34.42 0.18 -14.74
CA PRO A 63 33.06 -0.05 -15.20
C PRO A 63 32.95 -1.49 -15.70
N LEU A 64 32.52 -2.42 -14.83
CA LEU A 64 32.03 -3.71 -15.29
C LEU A 64 30.54 -3.56 -15.58
N LEU A 65 30.19 -3.52 -16.86
CA LEU A 65 28.84 -3.75 -17.37
C LEU A 65 28.39 -5.14 -16.91
N ASN A 66 27.79 -5.22 -15.71
CA ASN A 66 27.30 -6.47 -15.16
C ASN A 66 25.92 -6.76 -15.78
N THR A 67 25.94 -7.42 -16.93
CA THR A 67 24.78 -7.84 -17.72
C THR A 67 23.82 -8.76 -16.93
N SER A 68 24.26 -9.31 -15.80
CA SER A 68 23.49 -10.20 -14.92
C SER A 68 22.40 -9.51 -14.09
N ALA A 69 22.40 -8.17 -14.00
CA ALA A 69 21.37 -7.41 -13.28
C ALA A 69 20.11 -7.11 -14.14
N ARG A 70 20.16 -7.35 -15.45
CA ARG A 70 19.02 -7.11 -16.36
C ARG A 70 17.95 -8.22 -16.32
N ASN A 71 18.30 -9.41 -15.83
CA ASN A 71 17.41 -10.59 -15.84
C ASN A 71 16.70 -10.87 -14.51
N ALA A 72 16.92 -10.04 -13.48
CA ALA A 72 16.15 -10.16 -12.25
C ALA A 72 14.80 -9.48 -12.44
N ILE A 73 13.75 -10.27 -12.69
CA ILE A 73 12.36 -9.77 -12.68
C ILE A 73 12.17 -8.98 -11.38
N PRO A 74 11.87 -7.66 -11.44
CA PRO A 74 11.75 -6.85 -10.24
C PRO A 74 10.58 -7.40 -9.42
N LYS A 75 10.90 -8.03 -8.27
CA LYS A 75 9.91 -8.55 -7.33
C LYS A 75 8.97 -7.39 -6.93
N ARG A 76 7.67 -7.58 -7.15
CA ARG A 76 6.67 -6.60 -6.73
C ARG A 76 6.69 -6.48 -5.20
N PRO A 77 6.45 -5.27 -4.66
CA PRO A 77 6.62 -5.03 -3.25
C PRO A 77 5.58 -5.80 -2.43
N PHE A 78 6.05 -6.51 -1.41
CA PHE A 78 5.22 -7.06 -0.35
C PHE A 78 5.39 -6.18 0.90
N VAL A 79 4.36 -5.43 1.24
CA VAL A 79 4.36 -4.42 2.30
C VAL A 79 3.53 -4.92 3.49
N GLU A 80 4.12 -4.89 4.68
CA GLU A 80 3.42 -5.12 5.94
C GLU A 80 3.37 -3.84 6.78
N ILE A 81 2.15 -3.40 7.07
CA ILE A 81 1.83 -2.25 7.91
C ILE A 81 1.42 -2.77 9.29
N THR A 82 2.24 -2.54 10.30
CA THR A 82 1.98 -3.02 11.67
C THR A 82 1.78 -1.88 12.65
N SER A 83 1.10 -2.14 13.76
CA SER A 83 0.96 -1.16 14.86
C SER A 83 0.74 -1.86 16.20
N ALA A 84 1.11 -1.22 17.30
CA ALA A 84 0.96 -1.76 18.65
C ALA A 84 -0.51 -1.85 19.16
N GLY A 85 -1.48 -1.30 18.42
CA GLY A 85 -2.89 -1.39 18.80
C GLY A 85 -3.86 -0.91 17.72
N PRO A 86 -5.17 -0.96 17.99
CA PRO A 86 -6.18 -0.38 17.11
C PRO A 86 -6.10 1.16 17.11
N GLY A 87 -6.71 1.80 16.11
CA GLY A 87 -6.80 3.27 16.05
C GLY A 87 -5.50 3.98 15.64
N GLN A 88 -4.46 3.24 15.26
CA GLN A 88 -3.16 3.78 14.87
C GLN A 88 -3.08 4.23 13.39
N GLY A 89 -4.21 4.45 12.72
CA GLY A 89 -4.24 5.04 11.37
C GLY A 89 -3.99 4.10 10.17
N LYS A 90 -3.69 2.81 10.38
CA LYS A 90 -3.42 1.84 9.29
C LYS A 90 -4.49 1.80 8.20
N THR A 91 -5.75 1.59 8.57
CA THR A 91 -6.86 1.49 7.60
C THR A 91 -7.09 2.82 6.85
N HIS A 92 -6.82 3.96 7.49
CA HIS A 92 -6.88 5.26 6.81
C HIS A 92 -5.77 5.43 5.78
N LEU A 93 -4.56 4.95 6.10
CA LEU A 93 -3.48 4.88 5.13
C LEU A 93 -3.86 3.97 3.94
N LEU A 94 -4.53 2.84 4.19
CA LEU A 94 -5.08 2.00 3.12
C LEU A 94 -6.13 2.72 2.27
N TYR A 95 -7.02 3.53 2.87
CA TYR A 95 -7.96 4.36 2.09
C TYR A 95 -7.22 5.30 1.15
N TYR A 96 -6.19 5.98 1.64
CA TYR A 96 -5.38 6.89 0.84
C TYR A 96 -4.64 6.17 -0.30
N MET A 97 -3.99 5.04 0.00
CA MET A 97 -3.34 4.19 -1.01
C MET A 97 -4.32 3.68 -2.07
N THR A 98 -5.51 3.26 -1.63
CA THR A 98 -6.56 2.79 -2.53
C THR A 98 -7.07 3.92 -3.42
N ALA A 99 -7.30 5.11 -2.86
CA ALA A 99 -7.71 6.29 -3.62
C ALA A 99 -6.71 6.62 -4.73
N LEU A 100 -5.41 6.69 -4.43
CA LEU A 100 -4.37 6.92 -5.43
C LEU A 100 -4.30 5.80 -6.47
N ALA A 101 -4.52 4.54 -6.08
CA ALA A 101 -4.49 3.43 -7.03
C ALA A 101 -5.64 3.51 -8.05
N VAL A 102 -6.86 3.84 -7.62
CA VAL A 102 -8.06 3.78 -8.46
C VAL A 102 -8.45 5.08 -9.14
N LEU A 103 -8.01 6.24 -8.63
CA LEU A 103 -8.23 7.50 -9.33
C LEU A 103 -7.46 7.54 -10.67
N PRO A 104 -7.98 8.25 -11.69
CA PRO A 104 -7.24 8.43 -12.94
C PRO A 104 -6.01 9.32 -12.72
N ARG A 105 -5.03 9.21 -13.62
CA ARG A 105 -3.84 10.09 -13.59
C ARG A 105 -4.22 11.55 -13.76
N THR A 106 -5.17 11.81 -14.65
CA THR A 106 -5.56 13.15 -15.08
C THR A 106 -7.06 13.23 -15.30
N HIS A 107 -7.65 14.39 -15.05
CA HIS A 107 -9.02 14.68 -15.43
C HIS A 107 -9.14 16.13 -15.91
N GLN A 108 -9.66 16.32 -17.12
CA GLN A 108 -9.85 17.66 -17.72
C GLN A 108 -8.58 18.55 -17.63
N GLY A 109 -7.41 17.97 -17.88
CA GLY A 109 -6.12 18.67 -17.82
C GLY A 109 -5.51 18.83 -16.41
N VAL A 110 -6.23 18.48 -15.34
CA VAL A 110 -5.69 18.49 -13.96
C VAL A 110 -5.02 17.16 -13.64
N MET A 111 -3.80 17.22 -13.09
CA MET A 111 -3.09 16.06 -12.58
C MET A 111 -3.69 15.64 -11.23
N LEU A 112 -4.22 14.42 -11.17
CA LEU A 112 -4.72 13.81 -9.94
C LEU A 112 -3.73 12.79 -9.37
N HIS A 113 -2.61 12.54 -10.04
CA HIS A 113 -1.55 11.60 -9.63
C HIS A 113 -2.02 10.16 -9.34
N GLY A 114 -3.25 9.81 -9.71
CA GLY A 114 -3.78 8.46 -9.57
C GLY A 114 -3.15 7.47 -10.56
N LYS A 115 -3.30 6.17 -10.34
CA LYS A 115 -2.70 5.12 -11.18
C LYS A 115 -3.65 4.53 -12.21
N GLY A 116 -4.94 4.87 -12.17
CA GLY A 116 -5.93 4.34 -13.11
C GLY A 116 -6.02 2.81 -13.09
N SER A 117 -5.78 2.19 -11.93
CA SER A 117 -5.68 0.73 -11.76
C SER A 117 -6.85 0.18 -10.93
N ALA A 118 -6.97 -1.15 -10.85
CA ALA A 118 -7.91 -1.82 -9.95
C ALA A 118 -7.23 -2.24 -8.64
N VAL A 119 -8.00 -2.40 -7.57
CA VAL A 119 -7.51 -2.87 -6.27
C VAL A 119 -8.42 -3.99 -5.75
N VAL A 120 -7.82 -5.03 -5.18
CA VAL A 120 -8.54 -6.05 -4.42
C VAL A 120 -8.35 -5.79 -2.94
N VAL A 121 -9.43 -5.78 -2.16
CA VAL A 121 -9.42 -5.66 -0.70
C VAL A 121 -10.02 -6.92 -0.10
N LEU A 122 -9.20 -7.64 0.67
CA LEU A 122 -9.57 -8.78 1.49
C LEU A 122 -9.77 -8.27 2.93
N ASP A 123 -11.01 -7.91 3.26
CA ASP A 123 -11.41 -7.33 4.54
C ASP A 123 -11.83 -8.46 5.48
N THR A 124 -10.89 -8.98 6.27
CA THR A 124 -11.09 -10.09 7.21
C THR A 124 -11.65 -9.64 8.55
N ASP A 125 -11.43 -8.37 8.92
CA ASP A 125 -11.93 -7.78 10.17
C ASP A 125 -13.28 -7.06 10.00
N CYS A 126 -13.82 -6.99 8.78
CA CYS A 126 -15.05 -6.27 8.42
C CYS A 126 -15.00 -4.78 8.82
N ARG A 127 -13.84 -4.14 8.70
CA ARG A 127 -13.61 -2.75 9.13
C ARG A 127 -13.45 -1.78 7.97
N PHE A 128 -13.30 -2.28 6.75
CA PHE A 128 -13.13 -1.43 5.59
C PHE A 128 -14.47 -0.83 5.16
N ASP A 129 -14.57 0.50 5.29
CA ASP A 129 -15.73 1.29 4.98
C ASP A 129 -15.56 2.01 3.63
N VAL A 130 -16.39 1.62 2.66
CA VAL A 130 -16.39 2.19 1.31
C VAL A 130 -16.88 3.63 1.31
N GLN A 131 -17.81 4.00 2.21
CA GLN A 131 -18.24 5.39 2.35
C GLN A 131 -17.07 6.24 2.81
N ARG A 132 -16.31 5.76 3.80
CA ARG A 132 -15.11 6.46 4.25
C ARG A 132 -14.05 6.59 3.15
N LEU A 133 -13.86 5.55 2.33
CA LEU A 133 -13.00 5.63 1.15
C LEU A 133 -13.50 6.70 0.16
N ALA A 134 -14.80 6.76 -0.12
CA ALA A 134 -15.40 7.74 -1.02
C ALA A 134 -15.18 9.18 -0.50
N GLU A 135 -15.31 9.42 0.80
CA GLU A 135 -14.99 10.71 1.43
C GLU A 135 -13.51 11.08 1.25
N VAL A 136 -12.59 10.14 1.50
CA VAL A 136 -11.15 10.37 1.30
C VAL A 136 -10.85 10.71 -0.16
N MET A 137 -11.45 9.98 -1.12
CA MET A 137 -11.30 10.26 -2.55
C MET A 137 -11.88 11.63 -2.93
N TYR A 138 -13.07 11.96 -2.43
CA TYR A 138 -13.75 13.23 -2.67
C TYR A 138 -12.87 14.41 -2.23
N HIS A 139 -12.36 14.37 -1.00
CA HIS A 139 -11.51 15.42 -0.46
C HIS A 139 -10.13 15.48 -1.13
N TYR A 140 -9.56 14.34 -1.50
CA TYR A 140 -8.33 14.30 -2.29
C TYR A 140 -8.52 14.99 -3.64
N VAL A 141 -9.59 14.68 -4.39
CA VAL A 141 -9.86 15.34 -5.67
C VAL A 141 -10.08 16.84 -5.48
N ILE A 142 -10.79 17.28 -4.43
CA ILE A 142 -10.93 18.70 -4.12
C ILE A 142 -9.59 19.39 -3.90
N SER A 143 -8.67 18.76 -3.18
CA SER A 143 -7.36 19.36 -2.89
C SER A 143 -6.51 19.48 -4.15
N GLN A 144 -6.62 18.54 -5.09
CA GLN A 144 -5.92 18.60 -6.38
C GLN A 144 -6.53 19.62 -7.35
N LEU A 145 -7.86 19.77 -7.37
CA LEU A 145 -8.53 20.75 -8.24
C LEU A 145 -8.25 22.21 -7.81
N GLY A 146 -7.75 22.44 -6.60
CA GLY A 146 -7.42 23.77 -6.12
C GLY A 146 -8.61 24.76 -6.06
N PRO A 147 -8.36 26.01 -5.63
CA PRO A 147 -9.37 27.07 -5.63
C PRO A 147 -9.58 27.70 -7.01
N SER A 148 -8.59 27.60 -7.91
CA SER A 148 -8.55 28.30 -9.20
C SER A 148 -9.03 27.47 -10.39
N PHE A 149 -9.56 26.26 -10.18
CA PHE A 149 -10.22 25.49 -11.25
C PHE A 149 -11.53 26.17 -11.64
N SER A 150 -11.36 27.20 -12.48
CA SER A 150 -12.42 27.97 -13.12
C SER A 150 -12.92 27.18 -14.31
N LEU A 151 -14.14 26.69 -14.22
CA LEU A 151 -14.86 26.13 -15.35
C LEU A 151 -15.24 27.28 -16.28
N SER A 152 -14.36 27.60 -17.21
CA SER A 152 -14.63 28.52 -18.31
C SER A 152 -15.71 27.92 -19.23
N GLN A 153 -16.97 28.22 -18.93
CA GLN A 153 -18.05 28.62 -19.85
C GLN A 153 -19.43 28.37 -19.20
N PRO A 154 -20.37 29.33 -19.31
CA PRO A 154 -21.78 29.10 -19.07
C PRO A 154 -22.41 28.56 -20.36
N ALA A 155 -22.62 27.25 -20.43
CA ALA A 155 -23.57 26.68 -21.38
C ALA A 155 -24.61 25.89 -20.57
N ASP A 156 -25.85 26.36 -20.69
CA ASP A 156 -27.11 25.77 -20.24
C ASP A 156 -27.31 25.49 -18.75
N GLY A 157 -28.10 26.39 -18.14
CA GLY A 157 -28.88 26.09 -16.93
C GLY A 157 -28.23 26.54 -15.62
N VAL A 158 -29.08 27.16 -14.80
CA VAL A 158 -28.84 27.75 -13.47
C VAL A 158 -28.28 26.72 -12.47
N GLN A 159 -27.01 26.36 -12.56
CA GLN A 159 -26.33 25.55 -11.54
C GLN A 159 -25.20 26.36 -10.91
N SER A 160 -25.21 26.45 -9.57
CA SER A 160 -24.17 27.17 -8.83
C SER A 160 -22.79 26.55 -9.11
N PRO A 161 -21.71 27.36 -9.12
CA PRO A 161 -20.35 26.85 -9.33
C PRO A 161 -19.97 25.71 -8.38
N ALA A 162 -20.48 25.75 -7.13
CA ALA A 162 -20.31 24.70 -6.15
C ALA A 162 -21.01 23.39 -6.54
N ALA A 163 -22.25 23.45 -7.03
CA ALA A 163 -22.98 22.26 -7.49
C ALA A 163 -22.28 21.61 -8.69
N ARG A 164 -21.75 22.41 -9.62
CA ARG A 164 -20.98 21.93 -10.77
C ARG A 164 -19.68 21.24 -10.34
N LYS A 165 -18.94 21.83 -9.38
CA LYS A 165 -17.73 21.23 -8.80
C LYS A 165 -18.03 19.88 -8.13
N SER A 166 -19.09 19.82 -7.32
CA SER A 166 -19.52 18.57 -6.67
C SER A 166 -19.89 17.49 -7.67
N LYS A 167 -20.59 17.84 -8.76
CA LYS A 167 -20.92 16.91 -9.84
C LYS A 167 -19.67 16.32 -10.50
N ILE A 168 -18.68 17.15 -10.85
CA ILE A 168 -17.42 16.69 -11.45
C ILE A 168 -16.69 15.70 -10.52
N ILE A 169 -16.64 16.01 -9.22
CA ILE A 169 -16.00 15.12 -8.25
C ILE A 169 -16.77 13.80 -8.16
N TYR A 170 -18.10 13.85 -8.15
CA TYR A 170 -18.93 12.66 -8.13
C TYR A 170 -18.74 11.78 -9.39
N ASP A 171 -18.70 12.41 -10.57
CA ASP A 171 -18.43 11.77 -11.86
C ASP A 171 -17.00 11.16 -11.94
N LEU A 172 -16.09 11.58 -11.05
CA LEU A 172 -14.76 10.99 -10.87
C LEU A 172 -14.75 9.85 -9.84
N VAL A 173 -15.32 10.08 -8.66
CA VAL A 173 -15.25 9.17 -7.52
C VAL A 173 -16.09 7.92 -7.78
N GLN A 174 -17.33 8.07 -8.27
CA GLN A 174 -18.23 6.93 -8.44
C GLN A 174 -17.67 5.88 -9.44
N PRO A 175 -17.22 6.24 -10.66
CA PRO A 175 -16.62 5.25 -11.56
C PRO A 175 -15.32 4.68 -10.99
N SER A 176 -14.52 5.48 -10.29
CA SER A 176 -13.27 5.01 -9.68
C SER A 176 -13.50 3.95 -8.60
N LEU A 177 -14.57 4.07 -7.81
CA LEU A 177 -14.96 3.07 -6.81
C LEU A 177 -15.38 1.73 -7.41
N SER A 178 -15.86 1.70 -8.66
CA SER A 178 -16.20 0.44 -9.35
C SER A 178 -14.98 -0.48 -9.60
N HIS A 179 -13.78 0.05 -9.38
CA HIS A 179 -12.51 -0.67 -9.53
C HIS A 179 -11.90 -1.11 -8.20
N VAL A 180 -12.66 -1.01 -7.11
CA VAL A 180 -12.33 -1.58 -5.80
C VAL A 180 -13.12 -2.87 -5.61
N HIS A 181 -12.44 -4.01 -5.75
CA HIS A 181 -13.02 -5.34 -5.58
C HIS A 181 -12.88 -5.78 -4.13
N MET A 182 -13.98 -5.82 -3.39
CA MET A 182 -13.96 -6.12 -1.97
C MET A 182 -14.51 -7.52 -1.68
N PHE A 183 -13.75 -8.30 -0.91
CA PHE A 183 -14.15 -9.60 -0.41
C PHE A 183 -14.03 -9.65 1.11
N ARG A 184 -15.00 -10.27 1.78
CA ARG A 184 -15.07 -10.39 3.24
C ARG A 184 -15.07 -11.85 3.69
N PRO A 185 -13.93 -12.56 3.57
CA PRO A 185 -13.83 -13.93 4.02
C PRO A 185 -14.02 -14.01 5.55
N ARG A 186 -14.75 -15.02 6.00
CA ARG A 186 -15.14 -15.21 7.42
C ARG A 186 -14.28 -16.25 8.15
N SER A 187 -13.39 -16.93 7.44
CA SER A 187 -12.50 -17.95 7.97
C SER A 187 -11.22 -18.02 7.14
N HIS A 188 -10.17 -18.65 7.69
CA HIS A 188 -8.92 -18.86 6.96
C HIS A 188 -9.13 -19.66 5.66
N ALA A 189 -9.94 -20.72 5.68
CA ALA A 189 -10.26 -21.50 4.48
C ALA A 189 -10.99 -20.67 3.42
N SER A 190 -11.95 -19.83 3.84
CA SER A 190 -12.65 -18.91 2.94
C SER A 190 -11.70 -17.87 2.33
N LEU A 191 -10.72 -17.37 3.11
CA LEU A 191 -9.68 -16.46 2.63
C LEU A 191 -8.83 -17.11 1.54
N LEU A 192 -8.31 -18.32 1.77
CA LEU A 192 -7.52 -19.05 0.77
C LEU A 192 -8.33 -19.32 -0.51
N SER A 193 -9.58 -19.77 -0.36
CA SER A 193 -10.47 -20.00 -1.51
C SER A 193 -10.76 -18.71 -2.29
N THR A 194 -10.82 -17.57 -1.60
CA THR A 194 -11.00 -16.26 -2.25
C THR A 194 -9.75 -15.91 -3.04
N ILE A 195 -8.55 -16.02 -2.45
CA ILE A 195 -7.28 -15.73 -3.14
C ILE A 195 -7.10 -16.63 -4.37
N SER A 196 -7.38 -17.93 -4.25
CA SER A 196 -7.25 -18.87 -5.37
C SER A 196 -8.25 -18.65 -6.50
N SER A 197 -9.40 -18.03 -6.21
CA SER A 197 -10.42 -17.71 -7.23
C SER A 197 -10.26 -16.33 -7.86
N LEU A 198 -9.35 -15.49 -7.35
CA LEU A 198 -9.06 -14.17 -7.92
C LEU A 198 -8.70 -14.22 -9.41
N PRO A 199 -7.87 -15.17 -9.91
CA PRO A 199 -7.56 -15.21 -11.35
C PRO A 199 -8.80 -15.44 -12.19
N THR A 200 -9.65 -16.39 -11.77
CA THR A 200 -10.92 -16.68 -12.43
C THR A 200 -11.85 -15.46 -12.43
N TYR A 201 -11.94 -14.73 -11.31
CA TYR A 201 -12.78 -13.54 -11.21
C TYR A 201 -12.24 -12.36 -12.02
N LEU A 202 -10.95 -12.04 -11.88
CA LEU A 202 -10.33 -10.84 -12.46
C LEU A 202 -10.10 -10.93 -13.98
N PHE A 203 -9.96 -12.14 -14.50
CA PHE A 203 -9.84 -12.37 -15.95
C PHE A 203 -11.19 -12.60 -16.63
N HIS A 204 -12.30 -12.62 -15.88
CA HIS A 204 -13.63 -12.75 -16.46
C HIS A 204 -14.17 -11.39 -16.91
N SER A 205 -14.34 -11.22 -18.22
CA SER A 205 -14.69 -9.93 -18.83
C SER A 205 -16.03 -9.35 -18.40
N THR A 206 -16.99 -10.18 -18.00
CA THR A 206 -18.36 -9.75 -17.66
C THR A 206 -18.61 -9.63 -16.15
N SER A 207 -17.71 -10.13 -15.30
CA SER A 207 -17.91 -10.11 -13.85
C SER A 207 -17.70 -8.72 -13.24
N HIS A 208 -17.01 -7.82 -13.93
CA HIS A 208 -16.68 -6.50 -13.42
C HIS A 208 -16.25 -5.48 -14.49
N ALA A 209 -16.22 -4.20 -14.13
CA ALA A 209 -15.81 -3.10 -15.01
C ALA A 209 -14.27 -2.93 -15.16
N SER A 210 -13.46 -3.69 -14.42
CA SER A 210 -12.01 -3.48 -14.31
C SER A 210 -11.15 -4.22 -15.33
N ILE A 211 -11.73 -4.90 -16.33
CA ILE A 211 -11.00 -5.81 -17.24
C ILE A 211 -9.84 -5.11 -17.99
N ASN A 212 -10.02 -3.83 -18.32
CA ASN A 212 -9.02 -3.04 -19.04
C ASN A 212 -8.05 -2.27 -18.12
N ARG A 213 -8.07 -2.57 -16.81
CA ARG A 213 -7.23 -1.89 -15.82
C ARG A 213 -6.26 -2.89 -15.20
N PRO A 214 -4.96 -2.55 -15.09
CA PRO A 214 -4.03 -3.41 -14.38
C PRO A 214 -4.41 -3.47 -12.89
N LEU A 215 -4.15 -4.61 -12.25
CA LEU A 215 -4.27 -4.73 -10.80
C LEU A 215 -3.07 -4.03 -10.15
N HIS A 216 -3.35 -3.03 -9.31
CA HIS A 216 -2.32 -2.30 -8.58
C HIS A 216 -1.84 -3.09 -7.36
N SER A 217 -2.79 -3.53 -6.54
CA SER A 217 -2.48 -4.23 -5.30
C SER A 217 -3.58 -5.17 -4.83
N VAL A 218 -3.18 -6.24 -4.15
CA VAL A 218 -4.05 -7.03 -3.27
C VAL A 218 -3.78 -6.60 -1.83
N ILE A 219 -4.82 -6.11 -1.16
CA ILE A 219 -4.77 -5.60 0.20
C ILE A 219 -5.42 -6.62 1.14
N LEU A 220 -4.75 -7.00 2.23
CA LEU A 220 -5.28 -7.89 3.27
C LEU A 220 -5.34 -7.14 4.61
N ASP A 221 -6.54 -6.80 5.07
CA ASP A 221 -6.81 -6.05 6.30
C ASP A 221 -7.76 -6.84 7.22
N SER A 222 -7.29 -7.56 8.25
CA SER A 222 -5.90 -7.82 8.66
C SER A 222 -5.48 -9.29 8.55
N VAL A 223 -4.17 -9.51 8.51
CA VAL A 223 -3.57 -10.86 8.44
C VAL A 223 -3.83 -11.69 9.69
N ASN A 224 -3.95 -11.02 10.83
CA ASN A 224 -4.08 -11.66 12.12
C ASN A 224 -5.53 -12.06 12.47
N ALA A 225 -6.53 -11.72 11.64
CA ALA A 225 -7.95 -11.92 11.97
C ALA A 225 -8.28 -13.34 12.45
N PHE A 226 -7.65 -14.35 11.84
CA PHE A 226 -7.89 -15.77 12.17
C PHE A 226 -6.81 -16.39 13.06
N PHE A 227 -5.79 -15.63 13.48
CA PHE A 227 -4.60 -16.17 14.16
C PHE A 227 -4.94 -16.97 15.42
N TRP A 228 -5.76 -16.38 16.30
CA TRP A 228 -6.10 -17.01 17.58
C TRP A 228 -7.04 -18.20 17.42
N GLN A 229 -7.92 -18.18 16.41
CA GLN A 229 -8.77 -19.32 16.07
C GLN A 229 -7.92 -20.50 15.61
N ILE A 230 -7.01 -20.29 14.64
CA ILE A 230 -6.09 -21.32 14.15
C ILE A 230 -5.27 -21.92 15.31
N ARG A 231 -4.77 -21.07 16.20
CA ARG A 231 -3.96 -21.54 17.34
C ARG A 231 -4.78 -22.33 18.36
N ALA A 232 -6.05 -21.95 18.58
CA ALA A 232 -6.96 -22.68 19.45
C ALA A 232 -7.32 -24.06 18.86
N ASP A 233 -7.58 -24.11 17.55
CA ASP A 233 -7.83 -25.36 16.81
C ASP A 233 -6.61 -26.29 16.87
N GLU A 234 -5.41 -25.75 16.65
CA GLU A 234 -4.15 -26.50 16.79
C GLU A 234 -3.99 -27.08 18.20
N SER A 235 -4.29 -26.30 19.23
CA SER A 235 -4.21 -26.74 20.63
C SER A 235 -5.23 -27.84 20.93
N THR A 236 -6.44 -27.71 20.40
CA THR A 236 -7.53 -28.69 20.58
C THR A 236 -7.23 -30.01 19.84
N ALA A 237 -6.66 -29.93 18.64
CA ALA A 237 -6.22 -31.09 17.88
C ALA A 237 -5.10 -31.86 18.59
N ARG A 238 -4.15 -31.15 19.21
CA ARG A 238 -3.09 -31.77 20.04
C ARG A 238 -3.66 -32.56 21.22
N LEU A 239 -4.72 -32.06 21.87
CA LEU A 239 -5.37 -32.75 22.99
C LEU A 239 -6.16 -34.00 22.55
N SER A 240 -6.71 -33.96 21.34
CA SER A 240 -7.50 -35.06 20.75
C SER A 240 -6.66 -36.05 19.92
N ASN A 241 -5.33 -35.90 19.91
CA ASN A 241 -4.41 -36.63 19.04
C ASN A 241 -4.78 -36.59 17.55
N SER A 242 -5.48 -35.53 17.13
CA SER A 242 -5.84 -35.29 15.73
C SER A 242 -4.72 -34.53 15.03
N ARG A 243 -4.47 -34.86 13.75
CA ARG A 243 -3.49 -34.14 12.93
C ARG A 243 -4.17 -32.94 12.28
N VAL A 244 -3.68 -31.75 12.59
CA VAL A 244 -3.99 -30.50 11.89
C VAL A 244 -2.69 -29.79 11.53
N LEU A 245 -2.76 -28.89 10.55
CA LEU A 245 -1.63 -28.04 10.21
C LEU A 245 -1.27 -27.16 11.41
N SER A 246 0.03 -27.01 11.65
CA SER A 246 0.53 -26.05 12.64
C SER A 246 0.25 -24.63 12.19
N THR A 247 0.15 -23.70 13.14
CA THR A 247 -0.03 -22.27 12.84
C THR A 247 1.07 -21.76 11.89
N ASN A 248 2.30 -22.27 11.99
CA ASN A 248 3.39 -21.93 11.09
C ASN A 248 3.12 -22.35 9.63
N GLU A 249 2.64 -23.57 9.41
CA GLU A 249 2.32 -24.11 8.08
C GLU A 249 1.15 -23.37 7.44
N VAL A 250 0.12 -23.06 8.24
CA VAL A 250 -1.05 -22.30 7.78
C VAL A 250 -0.65 -20.92 7.27
N TYR A 251 0.17 -20.19 8.02
CA TYR A 251 0.65 -18.86 7.61
C TYR A 251 1.71 -18.90 6.50
N ALA A 252 2.52 -19.96 6.43
CA ALA A 252 3.44 -20.17 5.30
C ALA A 252 2.66 -20.37 3.99
N GLY A 253 1.58 -21.18 4.02
CA GLY A 253 0.70 -21.40 2.88
C GLY A 253 -0.02 -20.12 2.44
N LEU A 254 -0.50 -19.30 3.38
CA LEU A 254 -1.11 -18.01 3.06
C LEU A 254 -0.11 -17.05 2.39
N ALA A 255 1.10 -16.95 2.93
CA ALA A 255 2.14 -16.11 2.37
C ALA A 255 2.53 -16.55 0.94
N GLN A 256 2.58 -17.87 0.71
CA GLN A 256 2.80 -18.44 -0.62
C GLN A 256 1.66 -18.09 -1.59
N GLN A 257 0.39 -18.25 -1.20
CA GLN A 257 -0.74 -17.89 -2.09
C GLN A 257 -0.77 -16.40 -2.43
N LEU A 258 -0.43 -15.52 -1.49
CA LEU A 258 -0.29 -14.08 -1.77
C LEU A 258 0.88 -13.78 -2.71
N ALA A 259 2.02 -14.47 -2.54
CA ALA A 259 3.14 -14.36 -3.48
C ALA A 259 2.77 -14.85 -4.88
N ASP A 260 2.00 -15.94 -4.98
CA ASP A 260 1.51 -16.48 -6.25
C ASP A 260 0.54 -15.50 -6.93
N ALA A 261 -0.38 -14.89 -6.16
CA ALA A 261 -1.25 -13.83 -6.66
C ALA A 261 -0.44 -12.61 -7.13
N SER A 262 0.56 -12.17 -6.36
CA SER A 262 1.46 -11.07 -6.74
C SER A 262 2.16 -11.32 -8.06
N ARG A 263 2.66 -12.55 -8.29
CA ARG A 263 3.29 -12.96 -9.54
C ARG A 263 2.28 -12.99 -10.69
N THR A 264 1.13 -13.65 -10.48
CA THR A 264 0.07 -13.82 -11.48
C THR A 264 -0.43 -12.48 -12.02
N PHE A 265 -0.70 -11.52 -11.12
CA PHE A 265 -1.21 -10.20 -11.51
C PHE A 265 -0.12 -9.15 -11.69
N SER A 266 1.15 -9.50 -11.41
CA SER A 266 2.25 -8.55 -11.35
C SER A 266 1.94 -7.31 -10.51
N CYS A 267 1.32 -7.51 -9.33
CA CYS A 267 0.82 -6.46 -8.44
C CYS A 267 1.51 -6.45 -7.07
N ALA A 268 1.37 -5.35 -6.33
CA ALA A 268 1.85 -5.27 -4.95
C ALA A 268 0.96 -6.07 -3.99
N ILE A 269 1.54 -6.54 -2.88
CA ILE A 269 0.79 -7.07 -1.74
C ILE A 269 0.91 -6.07 -0.60
N VAL A 270 -0.22 -5.66 -0.02
CA VAL A 270 -0.24 -4.80 1.16
C VAL A 270 -1.03 -5.50 2.25
N THR A 271 -0.42 -5.64 3.42
CA THR A 271 -1.01 -6.39 4.53
C THR A 271 -1.00 -5.52 5.77
N THR A 272 -2.01 -5.65 6.61
CA THR A 272 -1.99 -5.06 7.95
C THR A 272 -1.85 -6.13 9.02
N SER A 273 -1.14 -5.80 10.08
CA SER A 273 -1.00 -6.64 11.25
C SER A 273 -1.06 -5.81 12.54
N TRP A 274 -1.24 -6.48 13.66
CA TRP A 274 -1.11 -5.87 14.99
C TRP A 274 0.04 -6.50 15.75
N SER A 275 0.83 -5.70 16.45
CA SER A 275 1.90 -6.16 17.33
C SER A 275 1.35 -6.32 18.75
N LEU A 276 1.67 -7.45 19.39
CA LEU A 276 1.30 -7.74 20.78
C LEU A 276 2.28 -7.14 21.80
N SER A 277 3.40 -6.57 21.36
CA SER A 277 4.41 -5.99 22.26
C SER A 277 4.27 -4.48 22.37
N SER A 278 4.38 -3.98 23.61
CA SER A 278 4.73 -2.60 23.89
C SER A 278 6.02 -2.22 23.16
N TYR A 279 6.02 -1.02 22.59
CA TYR A 279 7.14 -0.44 21.88
C TYR A 279 8.37 -0.39 22.80
N SER A 280 9.42 -1.17 22.51
CA SER A 280 10.71 -1.01 23.18
C SER A 280 11.55 -0.04 22.36
N GLN A 281 11.77 1.17 22.88
CA GLN A 281 12.92 1.97 22.45
C GLN A 281 14.15 1.19 22.88
N THR A 282 14.86 0.60 21.93
CA THR A 282 16.21 0.10 22.24
C THR A 282 17.13 1.29 22.45
N ILE A 283 18.21 1.07 23.21
CA ILE A 283 19.19 2.06 23.71
C ILE A 283 19.85 2.90 22.59
N GLN A 284 19.57 2.58 21.31
CA GLN A 284 20.11 3.22 20.10
C GLN A 284 19.03 3.86 19.20
N GLY A 285 17.80 4.06 19.68
CA GLY A 285 16.73 4.73 18.91
C GLY A 285 16.05 3.86 17.85
N VAL A 286 16.42 2.57 17.74
CA VAL A 286 15.80 1.64 16.80
C VAL A 286 14.42 1.21 17.32
N GLN A 287 13.38 1.56 16.54
CA GLN A 287 12.00 1.16 16.81
C GLN A 287 11.84 -0.33 16.49
N SER A 288 11.63 -1.18 17.50
CA SER A 288 11.36 -2.60 17.30
C SER A 288 9.96 -2.98 17.78
N MET A 289 9.13 -3.48 16.87
CA MET A 289 7.87 -4.17 17.21
C MET A 289 8.01 -5.66 16.94
N ARG A 290 7.76 -6.46 17.96
CA ARG A 290 7.85 -7.92 17.82
C ARG A 290 6.76 -8.40 16.86
N PRO A 291 7.10 -9.19 15.82
CA PRO A 291 6.07 -9.84 15.01
C PRO A 291 5.12 -10.66 15.90
N SER A 292 3.81 -10.44 15.74
CA SER A 292 2.77 -11.26 16.36
C SER A 292 2.48 -12.53 15.59
N LEU A 293 2.85 -12.54 14.31
CA LEU A 293 2.66 -13.65 13.38
C LEU A 293 3.83 -14.64 13.48
N PRO A 294 3.61 -15.89 13.06
CA PRO A 294 4.65 -16.91 13.15
C PRO A 294 5.87 -16.57 12.27
N PRO A 295 7.08 -17.08 12.58
CA PRO A 295 8.31 -16.75 11.86
C PRO A 295 8.30 -17.04 10.35
N SER A 296 7.37 -17.86 9.86
CA SER A 296 7.18 -18.09 8.42
C SER A 296 6.60 -16.89 7.67
N TRP A 297 5.94 -15.95 8.37
CA TRP A 297 5.31 -14.78 7.76
C TRP A 297 6.28 -13.65 7.38
N PRO A 298 7.21 -13.21 8.26
CA PRO A 298 8.08 -12.06 7.95
C PRO A 298 9.04 -12.30 6.79
N LEU A 299 9.34 -13.55 6.45
CA LEU A 299 10.31 -13.91 5.41
C LEU A 299 9.85 -13.51 4.00
N THR A 300 8.58 -13.14 3.81
CA THR A 300 8.04 -12.77 2.50
C THR A 300 7.87 -11.27 2.29
N SER A 301 7.95 -10.43 3.35
CA SER A 301 7.75 -8.99 3.20
C SER A 301 9.02 -8.27 2.75
N THR A 302 8.91 -7.48 1.68
CA THR A 302 9.98 -6.62 1.17
C THR A 302 10.15 -5.38 2.03
N LEU A 303 9.03 -4.87 2.58
CA LEU A 303 9.02 -3.71 3.44
C LEU A 303 8.05 -3.92 4.60
N ARG A 304 8.54 -3.66 5.81
CA ARG A 304 7.72 -3.66 7.02
C ARG A 304 7.86 -2.32 7.71
N PHE A 305 6.75 -1.64 7.98
CA PHE A 305 6.77 -0.38 8.72
C PHE A 305 5.68 -0.35 9.79
N GLY A 306 6.03 0.32 10.88
CA GLY A 306 5.16 0.56 12.02
C GLY A 306 4.44 1.87 11.87
N VAL A 307 3.15 1.90 12.15
CA VAL A 307 2.35 3.12 12.20
C VAL A 307 1.90 3.36 13.63
N ARG A 308 2.08 4.59 14.12
CA ARG A 308 1.60 5.02 15.43
C ARG A 308 1.01 6.42 15.35
N ARG A 309 0.03 6.69 16.20
CA ARG A 309 -0.40 8.05 16.51
C ARG A 309 0.71 8.73 17.30
N VAL A 310 1.10 9.93 16.88
CA VAL A 310 2.04 10.75 17.63
C VAL A 310 1.32 11.20 18.90
N PRO A 311 1.84 10.89 20.10
CA PRO A 311 1.22 11.34 21.34
C PRO A 311 1.37 12.86 21.44
N ILE A 312 0.30 13.51 21.87
CA ILE A 312 0.34 14.94 22.17
C ILE A 312 1.04 15.07 23.52
N PRO A 313 2.19 15.78 23.61
CA PRO A 313 2.90 15.93 24.87
C PRO A 313 2.00 16.60 25.91
N PRO A 314 2.03 16.16 27.18
CA PRO A 314 1.34 16.87 28.24
C PRO A 314 1.95 18.27 28.40
N PHE A 315 1.17 19.19 28.96
CA PHE A 315 1.71 20.51 29.31
C PHE A 315 2.89 20.35 30.29
N PRO A 316 4.00 21.07 30.09
CA PRO A 316 5.12 21.06 31.02
C PRO A 316 4.69 21.36 32.48
N PRO A 317 5.40 20.82 33.48
CA PRO A 317 5.19 21.22 34.86
C PRO A 317 5.35 22.74 34.99
N ALA A 318 4.47 23.40 35.72
CA ALA A 318 4.44 24.86 35.91
C ALA A 318 4.04 25.73 34.70
N THR A 319 3.42 25.15 33.65
CA THR A 319 2.71 25.97 32.64
C THR A 319 1.57 26.75 33.28
N SER A 320 1.57 28.09 33.14
CA SER A 320 0.47 28.93 33.63
C SER A 320 -0.85 28.56 32.94
N ILE A 321 -1.98 28.81 33.61
CA ILE A 321 -3.31 28.53 33.05
C ILE A 321 -3.52 29.27 31.72
N GLU A 322 -3.02 30.50 31.60
CA GLU A 322 -3.09 31.31 30.38
C GLU A 322 -2.28 30.69 29.23
N ASN A 323 -1.04 30.24 29.50
CA ASN A 323 -0.20 29.57 28.50
C ASN A 323 -0.79 28.22 28.10
N ALA A 324 -1.31 27.45 29.05
CA ALA A 324 -2.00 26.18 28.77
C ALA A 324 -3.27 26.39 27.94
N LEU A 325 -4.02 27.48 28.14
CA LEU A 325 -5.20 27.80 27.32
C LEU A 325 -4.82 28.30 25.92
N ALA A 326 -3.75 29.09 25.78
CA ALA A 326 -3.21 29.51 24.50
C ALA A 326 -2.70 28.30 23.69
N GLU A 327 -1.99 27.39 24.35
CA GLU A 327 -1.46 26.17 23.76
C GLU A 327 -2.55 25.12 23.53
N LYS A 328 -3.60 25.05 24.36
CA LYS A 328 -4.82 24.28 24.09
C LYS A 328 -5.57 24.81 22.87
N ARG A 329 -5.60 26.13 22.64
CA ARG A 329 -6.21 26.70 21.42
C ARG A 329 -5.40 26.37 20.16
N ARG A 330 -4.07 26.43 20.23
CA ARG A 330 -3.17 25.98 19.14
C ARG A 330 -3.26 24.46 18.93
N GLY A 331 -3.29 23.71 20.03
CA GLY A 331 -3.41 22.27 20.10
C GLY A 331 -4.82 21.74 19.81
N ALA A 332 -5.88 22.56 19.85
CA ALA A 332 -7.25 22.14 19.52
C ALA A 332 -7.37 21.75 18.04
N SER A 333 -6.62 22.41 17.15
CA SER A 333 -6.45 21.94 15.77
C SER A 333 -5.70 20.60 15.73
N ALA A 334 -4.59 20.46 16.45
CA ALA A 334 -3.80 19.21 16.53
C ALA A 334 -4.51 18.05 17.28
N LEU A 335 -5.49 18.33 18.14
CA LEU A 335 -6.33 17.35 18.83
C LEU A 335 -7.41 16.82 17.87
N ASN A 336 -7.95 17.70 17.02
CA ASN A 336 -8.94 17.37 15.99
C ASN A 336 -8.31 16.71 14.74
N THR A 337 -7.02 16.89 14.52
CA THR A 337 -6.24 16.26 13.46
C THR A 337 -5.21 15.31 14.06
N GLY A 338 -5.47 14.02 14.05
CA GLY A 338 -4.47 13.07 14.56
C GLY A 338 -3.27 13.02 13.62
N THR A 339 -2.09 13.41 14.09
CA THR A 339 -0.81 13.16 13.40
C THR A 339 -0.37 11.73 13.67
N PHE A 340 0.04 11.04 12.62
CA PHE A 340 0.53 9.68 12.64
C PHE A 340 1.93 9.66 12.04
N GLU A 341 2.78 8.83 12.64
CA GLU A 341 4.13 8.57 12.19
C GLU A 341 4.18 7.14 11.65
N ALA A 342 4.84 6.98 10.50
CA ALA A 342 5.15 5.69 9.90
C ALA A 342 6.67 5.50 9.80
N CYS A 343 7.19 4.46 10.44
CA CYS A 343 8.62 4.17 10.55
C CYS A 343 8.93 2.77 10.03
N LYS A 344 9.98 2.64 9.22
CA LYS A 344 10.49 1.32 8.82
C LYS A 344 10.94 0.52 10.05
N LEU A 345 10.64 -0.78 10.06
CA LEU A 345 11.02 -1.68 11.14
C LEU A 345 12.17 -2.60 10.71
N GLY A 346 13.11 -2.85 11.60
CA GLY A 346 14.20 -3.81 11.37
C GLY A 346 15.40 -3.28 10.59
N SER A 347 15.50 -1.95 10.37
CA SER A 347 16.69 -1.30 9.84
C SER A 347 16.79 0.12 10.36
N GLU A 348 18.01 0.60 10.61
CA GLU A 348 18.29 1.99 10.99
C GLU A 348 18.14 2.98 9.81
N SER A 349 17.95 2.46 8.60
CA SER A 349 17.88 3.26 7.37
C SER A 349 16.44 3.56 6.95
N GLY A 350 16.06 4.84 7.01
CA GLY A 350 14.80 5.35 6.47
C GLY A 350 14.19 6.39 7.40
N GLU A 351 14.09 7.63 6.92
CA GLU A 351 13.39 8.68 7.65
C GLU A 351 11.91 8.31 7.83
N PRO A 352 11.33 8.58 9.02
CA PRO A 352 9.90 8.40 9.21
C PRO A 352 9.14 9.37 8.31
N PHE A 353 7.94 8.97 7.92
CA PHE A 353 7.02 9.89 7.26
C PHE A 353 5.77 10.10 8.09
N TYR A 354 5.24 11.32 7.98
CA TYR A 354 4.12 11.79 8.77
C TYR A 354 2.89 11.96 7.90
N PHE A 355 1.74 11.67 8.48
CA PHE A 355 0.47 11.95 7.84
C PHE A 355 -0.57 12.31 8.89
N THR A 356 -1.50 13.17 8.51
CA THR A 356 -2.62 13.56 9.37
C THR A 356 -3.90 12.93 8.88
N ILE A 357 -4.70 12.46 9.84
CA ILE A 357 -6.07 12.01 9.60
C ILE A 357 -7.02 13.09 10.11
N THR A 358 -7.88 13.54 9.23
CA THR A 358 -8.91 14.55 9.50
C THR A 358 -10.27 14.03 9.06
N LYS A 359 -11.35 14.78 9.36
CA LYS A 359 -12.66 14.50 8.75
C LYS A 359 -12.59 14.55 7.22
N ALA A 360 -11.77 15.46 6.68
CA ALA A 360 -11.54 15.63 5.25
C ALA A 360 -10.56 14.61 4.64
N GLY A 361 -10.30 13.49 5.31
CA GLY A 361 -9.46 12.40 4.79
C GLY A 361 -8.02 12.43 5.31
N VAL A 362 -7.07 11.97 4.49
CA VAL A 362 -5.67 11.78 4.87
C VAL A 362 -4.79 12.74 4.09
N ASN A 363 -3.95 13.49 4.81
CA ASN A 363 -2.95 14.37 4.22
C ASN A 363 -1.55 13.86 4.56
N MET A 364 -0.73 13.68 3.53
CA MET A 364 0.69 13.37 3.72
C MET A 364 1.43 14.67 4.06
N GLU A 365 2.14 14.70 5.18
CA GLU A 365 2.97 15.84 5.55
C GLU A 365 4.36 15.66 4.95
N VAL A 366 4.76 16.57 4.06
CA VAL A 366 6.18 16.72 3.70
C VAL A 366 6.83 17.39 4.89
N VAL A 367 7.77 16.70 5.53
CA VAL A 367 8.51 17.17 6.71
C VAL A 367 8.95 18.63 6.48
N ARG A 368 8.25 19.57 7.13
CA ARG A 368 8.80 20.88 7.46
C ARG A 368 9.16 20.77 8.92
N GLU A 369 10.46 20.88 9.20
CA GLU A 369 11.09 20.84 10.52
C GLU A 369 10.11 21.16 11.65
N ILE A 370 9.68 20.13 12.38
CA ILE A 370 9.10 20.30 13.71
C ILE A 370 10.29 20.12 14.65
N ILE A 371 11.02 21.20 14.89
CA ILE A 371 11.95 21.35 16.01
C ILE A 371 11.54 22.61 16.76
#